data_AF-A0A7S3XGA2-F1
#
_entry.id   AF-A0A7S3XGA2-F1
#
_cell.length_a   1.000
_cell.length_b   1.000
_cell.length_c   1.000
_cell.angle_alpha   90.00
_cell.angle_beta   90.00
_cell.angle_gamma   90.00
#
_symmetry.space_group_name_H-M   'P 1'
#
loop_
_entity.id
_entity.type
_entity.pdbx_description
1 polymer ?
#
loop_
_entity_poly.entity_id
_entity_poly.type
_entity_poly.pdbx_seq_one_letter_code
_entity_poly.pdbx_strand_id
1 'polypeptide(L)'
;ESRAKDRKRSRDKPIMLGTQRYNNIHTANNRVRDVLRSRKAGQELKQGTPDYELVEAVLKFHPNAERKLAGMKGIKVDVSPYGDTHCFFVLKEDADPEDISIVKCFTNMQLNPPYVKEATTPSNEEK
;
A
#
# COMPACT_ATOMS: atom_id res chain seq x y z
N GLU A 1 19.41 -15.99 -23.45
CA GLU A 1 18.93 -16.07 -22.05
C GLU A 1 18.97 -14.75 -21.25
N SER A 2 19.41 -13.64 -21.84
CA SER A 2 19.70 -12.37 -21.14
C SER A 2 18.47 -11.54 -20.75
N ARG A 3 17.34 -11.67 -21.47
CA ARG A 3 16.10 -10.90 -21.22
C ARG A 3 15.33 -11.31 -19.95
N ALA A 4 15.49 -12.56 -19.50
CA ALA A 4 14.81 -13.06 -18.31
C ALA A 4 15.44 -12.53 -17.02
N LYS A 5 16.78 -12.39 -17.00
CA LYS A 5 17.52 -11.85 -15.84
C LYS A 5 17.27 -10.35 -15.65
N ASP A 6 17.21 -9.59 -16.74
CA ASP A 6 16.99 -8.14 -16.70
C ASP A 6 15.58 -7.75 -16.19
N ARG A 7 14.54 -8.45 -16.67
CA ARG A 7 13.16 -8.31 -16.15
C ARG A 7 13.04 -8.67 -14.67
N LYS A 8 13.83 -9.65 -14.20
CA LYS A 8 13.83 -10.05 -12.79
C LYS A 8 14.46 -8.96 -11.92
N ARG A 9 15.60 -8.40 -12.36
CA ARG A 9 16.34 -7.36 -11.63
C ARG A 9 15.59 -6.03 -11.51
N SER A 10 14.77 -5.68 -12.51
CA SER A 10 13.94 -4.47 -12.44
C SER A 10 12.73 -4.61 -11.52
N ARG A 11 12.26 -5.85 -11.25
CA ARG A 11 11.20 -6.15 -10.27
C ARG A 11 11.69 -6.23 -8.82
N ASP A 12 12.99 -6.48 -8.61
CA ASP A 12 13.65 -6.55 -7.30
C ASP A 12 14.27 -5.21 -6.88
N LYS A 13 13.59 -4.11 -7.22
CA LYS A 13 13.97 -2.80 -6.72
C LYS A 13 13.39 -2.60 -5.32
N PRO A 14 14.22 -2.19 -4.34
CA PRO A 14 13.73 -1.92 -3.01
C PRO A 14 12.73 -0.76 -3.06
N ILE A 15 11.65 -0.89 -2.30
CA ILE A 15 10.64 0.15 -2.14
C ILE A 15 10.56 0.55 -0.67
N MET A 16 10.16 1.79 -0.42
CA MET A 16 9.80 2.24 0.92
C MET A 16 8.28 2.45 0.97
N LEU A 17 7.65 1.86 2.00
CA LEU A 17 6.22 2.04 2.27
C LEU A 17 6.06 2.43 3.74
N GLY A 18 5.63 3.66 3.96
CA GLY A 18 5.59 4.25 5.30
C GLY A 18 6.99 4.26 5.90
N THR A 19 7.14 3.62 7.05
CA THR A 19 8.41 3.49 7.80
C THR A 19 9.20 2.23 7.44
N GLN A 20 8.67 1.35 6.61
CA GLN A 20 9.26 0.04 6.33
C GLN A 20 9.88 -0.04 4.92
N ARG A 21 11.09 -0.61 4.85
CA ARG A 21 11.79 -0.91 3.59
C ARG A 21 11.54 -2.36 3.19
N TYR A 22 11.13 -2.56 1.94
CA TYR A 22 10.96 -3.90 1.35
C TYR A 22 11.92 -4.10 0.18
N ASN A 23 12.38 -5.33 0.01
CA ASN A 23 13.28 -5.68 -1.09
C ASN A 23 12.61 -5.56 -2.46
N ASN A 24 11.30 -5.80 -2.52
CA ASN A 24 10.51 -5.69 -3.73
C ASN A 24 9.01 -5.50 -3.41
N ILE A 25 8.24 -5.09 -4.42
CA ILE A 25 6.78 -4.88 -4.32
C ILE A 25 6.05 -6.17 -3.90
N HIS A 26 6.57 -7.34 -4.28
CA HIS A 26 5.94 -8.63 -3.97
C HIS A 26 6.05 -8.97 -2.48
N THR A 27 7.19 -8.73 -1.83
CA THR A 27 7.38 -8.89 -0.40
C THR A 27 6.46 -7.96 0.38
N ALA A 28 6.31 -6.70 -0.06
CA ALA A 28 5.34 -5.78 0.52
C ALA A 28 3.89 -6.29 0.38
N ASN A 29 3.52 -6.81 -0.81
CA ASN A 29 2.20 -7.39 -1.04
C ASN A 29 1.90 -8.56 -0.11
N ASN A 30 2.87 -9.47 0.03
CA ASN A 30 2.74 -10.62 0.93
C ASN A 30 2.59 -10.16 2.38
N ARG A 31 3.36 -9.15 2.81
CA ARG A 31 3.24 -8.60 4.16
C ARG A 31 1.87 -7.97 4.42
N VAL A 32 1.33 -7.19 3.49
CA VAL A 32 -0.01 -6.59 3.62
C VAL A 32 -1.09 -7.68 3.66
N ARG A 33 -0.96 -8.73 2.85
CA ARG A 33 -1.89 -9.88 2.87
C ARG A 33 -1.79 -10.72 4.14
N ASP A 34 -0.60 -10.80 4.72
CA ASP A 34 -0.37 -11.44 6.02
C ASP A 34 -1.08 -10.66 7.13
N VAL A 35 -0.91 -9.32 7.15
CA VAL A 35 -1.66 -8.44 8.06
C VAL A 35 -3.17 -8.66 7.88
N LEU A 36 -3.66 -8.65 6.65
CA LEU A 36 -5.09 -8.87 6.35
C LEU A 36 -5.61 -10.22 6.88
N ARG A 37 -4.82 -11.31 6.78
CA ARG A 37 -5.20 -12.64 7.28
C ARG A 37 -5.03 -12.81 8.78
N SER A 38 -4.11 -12.05 9.39
CA SER A 38 -3.87 -12.09 10.84
C SER A 38 -4.95 -11.38 11.65
N ARG A 39 -5.66 -10.44 11.03
CA ARG A 39 -6.72 -9.65 11.67
C ARG A 39 -8.07 -10.31 11.46
N LYS A 40 -8.93 -10.21 12.47
CA LYS A 40 -10.32 -10.67 12.37
C LYS A 40 -11.17 -9.64 11.64
N ALA A 41 -12.25 -10.10 11.02
CA ALA A 41 -13.28 -9.23 10.47
C ALA A 41 -13.87 -8.31 11.57
N GLY A 42 -14.10 -7.05 11.23
CA GLY A 42 -14.55 -6.01 12.15
C GLY A 42 -13.44 -5.40 13.01
N GLN A 43 -12.18 -5.82 12.85
CA GLN A 43 -11.07 -5.29 13.64
C GLN A 43 -10.49 -4.00 13.03
N GLU A 44 -10.45 -2.95 13.82
CA GLU A 44 -9.78 -1.69 13.48
C GLU A 44 -8.26 -1.79 13.66
N LEU A 45 -7.52 -1.26 12.69
CA LEU A 45 -6.07 -1.10 12.80
C LEU A 45 -5.76 0.07 13.73
N LYS A 46 -4.90 -0.18 14.71
CA LYS A 46 -4.43 0.87 15.63
C LYS A 46 -3.48 1.82 14.89
N GLN A 47 -3.82 3.11 14.91
CA GLN A 47 -2.94 4.18 14.45
C GLN A 47 -1.60 4.15 15.19
N GLY A 48 -0.50 4.44 14.49
CA GLY A 48 0.85 4.41 15.04
C GLY A 48 1.48 3.02 15.15
N THR A 49 0.81 1.96 14.67
CA THR A 49 1.46 0.66 14.48
C THR A 49 2.14 0.58 13.12
N PRO A 50 3.24 -0.19 12.98
CA PRO A 50 3.94 -0.32 11.69
C PRO A 50 3.03 -0.95 10.60
N ASP A 51 2.05 -1.77 11.00
CA ASP A 51 1.05 -2.33 10.09
C ASP A 51 0.10 -1.23 9.55
N TYR A 52 -0.32 -0.29 10.42
CA TYR A 52 -1.17 0.83 10.00
C TYR A 52 -0.44 1.74 9.02
N GLU A 53 0.80 2.13 9.33
CA GLU A 53 1.61 2.97 8.44
C GLU A 53 1.86 2.31 7.08
N LEU A 54 2.10 1.00 7.07
CA LEU A 54 2.24 0.22 5.85
C LEU A 54 0.97 0.25 5.00
N VAL A 55 -0.18 -0.05 5.61
CA VAL A 55 -1.46 -0.08 4.90
C VAL A 55 -1.80 1.32 4.40
N GLU A 56 -1.69 2.36 5.23
CA GLU A 56 -1.92 3.75 4.84
C GLU A 56 -1.06 4.14 3.64
N ALA A 57 0.25 3.83 3.67
CA ALA A 57 1.15 4.12 2.55
C ALA A 57 0.72 3.41 1.26
N VAL A 58 0.26 2.16 1.35
CA VAL A 58 -0.25 1.40 0.19
C VAL A 58 -1.56 1.99 -0.32
N LEU A 59 -2.46 2.42 0.56
CA LEU A 59 -3.74 3.02 0.18
C LEU A 59 -3.57 4.33 -0.59
N LYS A 60 -2.50 5.09 -0.33
CA LYS A 60 -2.15 6.31 -1.10
C LYS A 60 -1.89 6.03 -2.59
N PHE A 61 -1.53 4.80 -2.95
CA PHE A 61 -1.36 4.39 -4.35
C PHE A 61 -2.67 3.94 -5.02
N HIS A 62 -3.79 3.92 -4.32
CA HIS A 62 -5.06 3.61 -4.98
C HIS A 62 -5.40 4.69 -6.03
N PRO A 63 -5.92 4.36 -7.23
CA PRO A 63 -6.26 5.38 -8.24
C PRO A 63 -7.32 6.39 -7.77
N ASN A 64 -8.13 6.00 -6.77
CA ASN A 64 -9.09 6.88 -6.10
C ASN A 64 -8.65 7.22 -4.67
N ALA A 65 -7.34 7.23 -4.39
CA ALA A 65 -6.81 7.47 -3.05
C ALA A 65 -7.24 8.84 -2.52
N GLU A 66 -7.12 9.91 -3.31
CA GLU A 66 -7.49 11.27 -2.88
C GLU A 66 -8.94 11.33 -2.40
N ARG A 67 -9.87 10.72 -3.13
CA ARG A 67 -11.29 10.70 -2.75
C ARG A 67 -11.59 9.77 -1.56
N LYS A 68 -10.90 8.63 -1.48
CA LYS A 68 -11.18 7.62 -0.44
C LYS A 68 -10.48 7.93 0.89
N LEU A 69 -9.30 8.54 0.83
CA LEU A 69 -8.53 8.99 1.99
C LEU A 69 -8.97 10.38 2.47
N ALA A 70 -9.65 11.17 1.63
CA ALA A 70 -10.28 12.41 2.07
C ALA A 70 -11.25 12.13 3.22
N GLY A 71 -10.96 12.72 4.38
CA GLY A 71 -11.74 12.53 5.61
C GLY A 71 -11.57 11.15 6.25
N MET A 72 -10.49 10.41 5.96
CA MET A 72 -10.23 9.17 6.69
C MET A 72 -9.95 9.45 8.17
N LYS A 73 -10.66 8.73 9.03
CA LYS A 73 -10.42 8.70 10.47
C LYS A 73 -9.62 7.46 10.87
N GLY A 74 -9.82 6.36 10.17
CA GLY A 74 -9.25 5.06 10.54
C GLY A 74 -9.35 4.03 9.42
N ILE A 75 -8.78 2.86 9.68
CA ILE A 75 -8.80 1.73 8.75
C ILE A 75 -9.27 0.52 9.54
N LYS A 76 -10.29 -0.18 9.05
CA LYS A 76 -10.75 -1.46 9.59
C LYS A 76 -10.52 -2.59 8.58
N VAL A 77 -10.42 -3.81 9.08
CA VAL A 77 -10.43 -5.02 8.25
C VAL A 77 -11.81 -5.65 8.37
N ASP A 78 -12.44 -5.95 7.25
CA ASP A 78 -13.76 -6.60 7.23
C ASP A 78 -13.86 -7.60 6.08
N VAL A 79 -14.86 -8.48 6.13
CA VAL A 79 -15.12 -9.41 5.04
C VAL A 79 -15.84 -8.67 3.90
N SER A 80 -15.45 -8.97 2.66
CA SER A 80 -16.15 -8.46 1.49
C SER A 80 -17.59 -8.99 1.44
N PRO A 81 -18.59 -8.17 1.11
CA PRO A 81 -19.97 -8.64 0.98
C PRO A 81 -20.16 -9.64 -0.18
N TYR A 82 -19.21 -9.70 -1.10
CA TYR A 82 -19.25 -10.58 -2.28
C TYR A 82 -18.43 -11.88 -2.11
N GLY A 83 -17.88 -12.16 -0.93
CA GLY A 83 -17.24 -13.44 -0.62
C GLY A 83 -16.34 -13.41 0.63
N ASP A 84 -15.88 -14.58 1.07
CA ASP A 84 -15.04 -14.81 2.27
C ASP A 84 -13.60 -14.26 2.19
N THR A 85 -13.38 -13.23 1.39
CA THR A 85 -12.10 -12.52 1.31
C THR A 85 -12.13 -11.30 2.21
N HIS A 86 -11.08 -11.13 3.00
CA HIS A 86 -10.92 -9.94 3.84
C HIS A 86 -10.46 -8.76 2.97
N CYS A 87 -10.99 -7.57 3.25
CA CYS A 87 -10.64 -6.30 2.61
C CYS A 87 -10.38 -5.24 3.69
N PHE A 88 -9.60 -4.21 3.35
CA PHE A 88 -9.51 -3.04 4.21
C PHE A 88 -10.66 -2.10 3.88
N PHE A 89 -11.24 -1.49 4.90
CA PHE A 89 -12.26 -0.47 4.78
C PHE A 89 -11.75 0.78 5.46
N VAL A 90 -11.88 1.91 4.78
CA VAL A 90 -11.53 3.21 5.33
C VAL A 90 -12.75 3.77 6.03
N LEU A 91 -12.57 4.05 7.32
CA LEU A 91 -13.59 4.71 8.15
C LEU A 91 -13.46 6.21 7.95
N LYS A 92 -14.58 6.85 7.60
CA LYS A 92 -14.70 8.30 7.46
C LYS A 92 -15.51 8.86 8.64
N GLU A 93 -15.29 10.13 8.98
CA GLU A 93 -16.03 10.77 10.09
C GLU A 93 -17.51 10.94 9.80
N ASP A 94 -17.87 11.22 8.55
CA ASP A 94 -19.23 11.58 8.13
C ASP A 94 -19.79 10.69 7.00
N ALA A 95 -19.18 9.53 6.76
CA ALA A 95 -19.60 8.65 5.69
C ALA A 95 -19.40 7.17 6.04
N ASP A 96 -20.15 6.32 5.34
CA ASP A 96 -20.03 4.87 5.46
C ASP A 96 -18.61 4.39 5.15
N PRO A 97 -18.17 3.31 5.84
CA PRO A 97 -16.88 2.69 5.56
C PRO A 97 -16.79 2.24 4.11
N GLU A 98 -15.83 2.80 3.37
CA GLU A 98 -15.57 2.40 1.98
C GLU A 98 -14.53 1.29 1.90
N ASP A 99 -14.82 0.22 1.17
CA ASP A 99 -13.84 -0.83 0.92
C ASP A 99 -12.70 -0.31 0.02
N ILE A 100 -11.47 -0.75 0.28
CA ILE A 100 -10.32 -0.51 -0.60
C ILE A 100 -9.66 -1.83 -0.94
N SER A 101 -9.69 -2.15 -2.24
CA SER A 101 -9.03 -3.32 -2.77
C SER A 101 -7.51 -3.10 -2.84
N ILE A 102 -6.78 -3.86 -2.05
CA ILE A 102 -5.31 -3.87 -2.04
C ILE A 102 -4.73 -4.29 -3.38
N VAL A 103 -5.42 -5.17 -4.11
CA VAL A 103 -5.04 -5.56 -5.47
C VAL A 103 -4.91 -4.32 -6.37
N LYS A 104 -5.88 -3.41 -6.33
CA LYS A 104 -5.84 -2.17 -7.13
C LYS A 104 -4.70 -1.25 -6.70
N CYS A 105 -4.44 -1.15 -5.39
CA CYS A 105 -3.31 -0.40 -4.86
C CYS A 105 -1.98 -0.92 -5.40
N PHE A 106 -1.75 -2.24 -5.36
CA PHE A 106 -0.53 -2.84 -5.86
C PHE A 106 -0.41 -2.82 -7.38
N THR A 107 -1.51 -2.97 -8.12
CA THR A 107 -1.50 -2.80 -9.58
C THR A 107 -1.06 -1.38 -9.94
N ASN A 108 -1.62 -0.37 -9.29
CA ASN A 108 -1.23 1.01 -9.55
C ASN A 108 0.19 1.32 -9.03
N MET A 109 0.61 0.71 -7.92
CA MET A 109 2.00 0.78 -7.44
C MET A 109 2.98 0.09 -8.39
N GLN A 110 2.58 -0.92 -9.17
CA GLN A 110 3.45 -1.47 -10.21
C GLN A 110 3.57 -0.54 -11.42
N LEU A 111 2.54 0.28 -11.69
CA LEU A 111 2.56 1.30 -12.74
C LEU A 111 3.34 2.55 -12.30
N ASN A 112 3.16 2.99 -11.05
CA ASN A 112 3.84 4.12 -10.41
C ASN A 112 4.55 3.67 -9.12
N PRO A 113 5.63 2.89 -9.23
CA PRO A 113 6.35 2.39 -8.07
C PRO A 113 7.03 3.51 -7.29
N PRO A 114 6.82 3.60 -5.96
CA PRO A 114 7.61 4.46 -5.09
C PRO A 114 8.97 3.81 -4.90
N TYR A 115 9.74 3.73 -5.97
CA TYR A 115 11.16 3.46 -5.85
C TYR A 115 11.70 4.50 -4.91
N VAL A 116 12.49 4.05 -3.93
CA VAL A 116 13.35 4.95 -3.19
C VAL A 116 14.15 5.66 -4.27
N LYS A 117 13.88 6.95 -4.47
CA LYS A 117 14.79 7.77 -5.27
C LYS A 117 16.10 7.67 -4.47
N GLU A 118 17.04 6.85 -4.93
CA GLU A 118 18.44 7.08 -4.59
C GLU A 118 18.62 8.57 -4.84
N ALA A 119 18.96 9.30 -3.77
CA ALA A 119 18.99 10.74 -3.78
C ALA A 119 19.71 11.20 -5.06
N THR A 120 18.96 11.72 -6.03
CA THR A 120 19.52 12.68 -6.95
C THR A 120 19.98 13.80 -6.04
N THR A 121 21.30 13.91 -5.91
CA THR A 121 22.01 15.06 -5.38
C THR A 121 21.21 16.33 -5.70
N PRO A 122 20.92 17.19 -4.71
CA PRO A 122 20.15 18.39 -4.95
C PRO A 122 20.78 19.19 -6.09
N SER A 123 19.89 19.72 -6.93
CA SER A 123 20.14 20.69 -7.98
C SER A 123 21.24 21.69 -7.57
N ASN A 124 22.22 21.89 -8.44
CA ASN A 124 22.93 23.17 -8.51
C ASN A 124 22.54 23.84 -9.82
N GLU A 125 21.35 24.42 -9.84
CA GLU A 125 21.06 25.58 -10.67
C GLU A 125 21.31 26.78 -9.76
N GLU A 126 22.45 27.47 -9.95
CA GLU A 126 22.59 28.93 -9.85
C GLU A 126 24.06 29.30 -10.19
N LYS A 127 24.31 29.79 -11.41
CA LYS A 127 24.81 31.14 -11.75
C LYS A 127 25.46 31.20 -13.13
#